data_AF-A0A4Q2DEB3-F1
#
_entry.id   AF-A0A4Q2DEB3-F1
#
_cell.length_a   1.000
_cell.length_b   1.000
_cell.length_c   1.000
_cell.angle_alpha   90.00
_cell.angle_beta   90.00
_cell.angle_gamma   90.00
#
_symmetry.space_group_name_H-M   'P 1'
#
loop_
_entity.id
_entity.type
_entity.pdbx_description
1 polymer ?
#
loop_
_entity_poly.entity_id
_entity_poly.type
_entity_poly.pdbx_seq_one_letter_code
_entity_poly.pdbx_strand_id
1 'polypeptide(L)'
;MFPDLKSAVKLLQAFAEVEPPPCVEPSADVVALYERICDADPNSDSFLEEDTNEGWGHWQYTAGGLNVKRAVSSWNAVGSIDVACQLIAVGLKTCKVARHICFHRLGTMDGPGLMSDVFFEILVSQLWEMWKEVVPEKKSGENGSTDPQTGASNAGATDSDGSSLRKRLQSLLKDEVKQWTSEHNIIVASTNKQRSKDDYISAILRDNNPRPTAEDINAIQLKVHFRLKLKNCLFLLISFALEKRKEVSQKEVIEGHEDKLAEL
;
A
#
# COMPACT_ATOMS: atom_id res chain seq x y z
N MET A 1 8.34 -13.62 19.06
CA MET A 1 7.44 -14.24 18.04
C MET A 1 7.22 -13.23 16.92
N PHE A 2 7.28 -13.61 15.64
CA PHE A 2 7.04 -12.68 14.52
C PHE A 2 5.55 -12.49 14.25
N PRO A 3 5.09 -11.31 13.76
CA PRO A 3 3.70 -11.12 13.43
C PRO A 3 3.33 -12.02 12.26
N ASP A 4 2.11 -12.57 12.27
CA ASP A 4 1.61 -13.35 11.14
C ASP A 4 1.32 -12.43 9.94
N LEU A 5 2.28 -12.40 9.02
CA LEU A 5 2.17 -11.61 7.79
C LEU A 5 1.15 -12.17 6.80
N LYS A 6 0.63 -13.38 6.99
CA LYS A 6 -0.32 -13.98 6.04
C LYS A 6 -1.56 -13.11 5.86
N SER A 7 -2.07 -12.53 6.95
CA SER A 7 -3.23 -11.64 6.92
C SER A 7 -2.92 -10.35 6.16
N ALA A 8 -1.73 -9.77 6.36
CA ALA A 8 -1.31 -8.56 5.65
C ALA A 8 -1.13 -8.83 4.15
N VAL A 9 -0.51 -9.96 3.77
CA VAL A 9 -0.35 -10.36 2.37
C VAL A 9 -1.70 -10.58 1.69
N LYS A 10 -2.64 -11.28 2.35
CA LYS A 10 -4.00 -11.46 1.83
C LYS A 10 -4.72 -10.14 1.62
N LEU A 11 -4.59 -9.21 2.57
CA LEU A 11 -5.16 -7.87 2.45
C LEU A 11 -4.59 -7.11 1.23
N LEU A 12 -3.28 -7.12 1.05
CA LEU A 12 -2.66 -6.46 -0.10
C LEU A 12 -3.00 -7.14 -1.44
N GLN A 13 -3.20 -8.46 -1.46
CA GLN A 13 -3.70 -9.17 -2.64
C GLN A 13 -5.14 -8.75 -2.96
N ALA A 14 -6.00 -8.69 -1.96
CA ALA A 14 -7.38 -8.23 -2.14
C ALA A 14 -7.45 -6.79 -2.65
N PHE A 15 -6.56 -5.92 -2.19
CA PHE A 15 -6.40 -4.57 -2.75
C PHE A 15 -5.97 -4.55 -4.22
N ALA A 16 -5.23 -5.55 -4.67
CA ALA A 16 -4.75 -5.64 -6.06
C ALA A 16 -5.82 -6.12 -7.04
N GLU A 17 -6.78 -6.91 -6.56
CA GLU A 17 -7.75 -7.64 -7.38
C GLU A 17 -9.05 -6.86 -7.64
N VAL A 18 -9.26 -5.75 -6.93
CA VAL A 18 -10.51 -4.97 -6.97
C VAL A 18 -10.23 -3.56 -7.52
N GLU A 19 -11.19 -2.99 -8.24
CA GLU A 19 -11.13 -1.57 -8.56
C GLU A 19 -11.19 -0.75 -7.26
N PRO A 20 -10.27 0.22 -7.07
CA PRO A 20 -10.22 0.96 -5.83
C PRO A 20 -11.57 1.66 -5.58
N PRO A 21 -12.15 1.53 -4.37
CA PRO A 21 -13.37 2.24 -4.04
C PRO A 21 -13.13 3.75 -4.11
N PRO A 22 -14.20 4.57 -4.20
CA PRO A 22 -14.09 6.02 -4.19
C PRO A 22 -13.20 6.49 -3.03
N CYS A 23 -12.16 7.24 -3.38
CA CYS A 23 -11.22 7.79 -2.42
C CYS A 23 -11.89 8.96 -1.67
N VAL A 24 -11.87 8.91 -0.35
CA VAL A 24 -12.25 10.04 0.51
C VAL A 24 -11.07 10.42 1.41
N GLU A 25 -11.12 11.63 1.96
CA GLU A 25 -10.08 12.12 2.86
C GLU A 25 -10.06 11.29 4.16
N PRO A 26 -8.88 10.87 4.66
CA PRO A 26 -8.80 10.13 5.91
C PRO A 26 -9.28 10.99 7.09
N SER A 27 -9.85 10.34 8.10
CA SER A 27 -10.27 11.04 9.31
C SER A 27 -9.07 11.61 10.07
N ALA A 28 -9.31 12.69 10.84
CA ALA A 28 -8.30 13.28 11.70
C ALA A 28 -7.68 12.25 12.68
N ASP A 29 -8.49 11.29 13.13
CA ASP A 29 -8.04 10.20 14.00
C ASP A 29 -7.07 9.24 13.28
N VAL A 30 -7.32 8.89 12.02
CA VAL A 30 -6.40 8.07 11.22
C VAL A 30 -5.11 8.82 10.94
N VAL A 31 -5.19 10.11 10.59
CA VAL A 31 -4.02 10.97 10.37
C VAL A 31 -3.18 11.07 11.64
N ALA A 32 -3.80 11.38 12.78
CA ALA A 32 -3.11 11.49 14.06
C ALA A 32 -2.46 10.17 14.50
N LEU A 33 -3.10 9.02 14.23
CA LEU A 33 -2.48 7.71 14.45
C LEU A 33 -1.27 7.50 13.53
N TYR A 34 -1.41 7.81 12.23
CA TYR A 34 -0.34 7.64 11.25
C TYR A 34 0.89 8.47 11.59
N GLU A 35 0.72 9.77 11.85
CA GLU A 35 1.82 10.69 12.20
C GLU A 35 2.54 10.21 13.45
N ARG A 36 1.80 9.81 14.49
CA ARG A 36 2.38 9.31 15.73
C ARG A 36 3.25 8.06 15.54
N ILE A 37 2.80 7.11 14.72
CA ILE A 37 3.58 5.90 14.44
C ILE A 37 4.79 6.23 13.53
N CYS A 38 4.59 7.11 12.56
CA CYS A 38 5.62 7.48 11.57
C CYS A 38 6.81 8.20 12.20
N ASP A 39 6.51 9.16 13.08
CA ASP A 39 7.47 10.10 13.68
C ASP A 39 8.05 9.58 15.01
N ALA A 40 7.66 8.37 15.42
CA ALA A 40 8.22 7.74 16.61
C ALA A 40 9.74 7.52 16.45
N ASP A 41 10.52 8.19 17.30
CA ASP A 41 11.96 8.03 17.39
C ASP A 41 12.33 7.11 18.57
N PRO A 42 12.91 5.93 18.37
CA PRO A 42 13.27 5.00 19.44
C PRO A 42 14.35 5.47 20.43
N ASN A 43 14.94 6.64 20.18
CA ASN A 43 15.97 7.24 21.04
C ASN A 43 15.50 8.50 21.77
N SER A 44 14.24 8.90 21.61
CA SER A 44 13.75 10.08 22.33
C SER A 44 13.68 9.82 23.84
N ASP A 45 14.12 10.80 24.64
CA ASP A 45 14.06 10.76 26.11
C ASP A 45 12.62 10.89 26.65
N SER A 46 11.64 11.08 25.76
CA SER A 46 10.26 11.40 26.11
C SER A 46 9.34 10.19 26.35
N PHE A 47 9.83 8.95 26.25
CA PHE A 47 8.98 7.77 26.46
C PHE A 47 8.89 7.35 27.92
N LEU A 48 7.71 6.85 28.28
CA LEU A 48 7.42 6.25 29.58
C LEU A 48 8.14 4.90 29.71
N GLU A 49 8.40 4.45 30.94
CA GLU A 49 9.08 3.17 31.24
C GLU A 49 8.46 1.96 30.50
N GLU A 50 7.17 2.02 30.20
CA GLU A 50 6.39 0.96 29.53
C GLU A 50 6.65 0.82 28.01
N ASP A 51 7.32 1.78 27.35
CA ASP A 51 7.62 1.75 25.91
C ASP A 51 9.11 1.50 25.64
N THR A 52 9.74 0.68 26.47
CA THR A 52 11.16 0.30 26.36
C THR A 52 11.30 -1.14 25.87
N ASN A 53 12.33 -1.40 25.06
CA ASN A 53 12.68 -2.73 24.55
C ASN A 53 11.49 -3.49 23.95
N GLU A 54 11.01 -4.58 24.58
CA GLU A 54 9.88 -5.36 24.08
C GLU A 54 8.53 -4.60 24.11
N GLY A 55 8.45 -3.56 24.95
CA GLY A 55 7.31 -2.66 25.05
C GLY A 55 7.16 -1.69 23.88
N TRP A 56 8.22 -1.51 23.06
CA TRP A 56 8.21 -0.59 21.93
C TRP A 56 7.04 -0.85 20.99
N GLY A 57 6.28 0.19 20.71
CA GLY A 57 5.05 0.13 19.92
C GLY A 57 3.82 0.41 20.77
N HIS A 58 3.84 0.10 22.08
CA HIS A 58 2.66 0.28 22.92
C HIS A 58 2.18 1.73 22.92
N TRP A 59 3.08 2.69 23.14
CA TRP A 59 2.70 4.10 23.16
C TRP A 59 2.24 4.59 21.79
N GLN A 60 2.95 4.21 20.72
CA GLN A 60 2.63 4.64 19.35
C GLN A 60 1.21 4.20 18.94
N TYR A 61 0.75 3.04 19.43
CA TYR A 61 -0.57 2.52 19.11
C TYR A 61 -1.68 2.85 20.11
N THR A 62 -1.39 3.45 21.28
CA THR A 62 -2.41 3.66 22.34
C THR A 62 -2.47 5.06 22.93
N ALA A 63 -1.47 5.92 22.70
CA ALA A 63 -1.36 7.22 23.34
C ALA A 63 -2.60 8.11 23.11
N GLY A 64 -2.90 8.95 24.11
CA GLY A 64 -4.02 9.89 24.06
C GLY A 64 -5.40 9.22 24.01
N GLY A 65 -5.51 7.94 24.38
CA GLY A 65 -6.74 7.16 24.28
C GLY A 65 -7.19 6.89 22.83
N LEU A 66 -6.33 7.19 21.85
CA LEU A 66 -6.55 6.93 20.44
C LEU A 66 -5.82 5.65 20.06
N ASN A 67 -6.54 4.53 20.17
CA ASN A 67 -6.03 3.22 19.78
C ASN A 67 -6.43 2.85 18.34
N VAL A 68 -5.82 1.79 17.81
CA VAL A 68 -6.07 1.27 16.45
C VAL A 68 -7.55 1.10 16.14
N LYS A 69 -8.33 0.46 17.03
CA LYS A 69 -9.76 0.20 16.77
C LYS A 69 -10.59 1.48 16.73
N ARG A 70 -10.22 2.48 17.54
CA ARG A 70 -10.90 3.77 17.60
C ARG A 70 -10.57 4.63 16.38
N ALA A 71 -9.29 4.70 16.01
CA ALA A 71 -8.86 5.47 14.85
C ALA A 71 -9.35 4.85 13.54
N VAL A 72 -9.16 3.54 13.40
CA VAL A 72 -9.46 2.76 12.20
C VAL A 72 -10.84 2.10 12.35
N SER A 73 -11.87 2.95 12.53
CA SER A 73 -13.23 2.52 12.89
C SER A 73 -14.12 2.12 11.72
N SER A 74 -13.84 2.63 10.51
CA SER A 74 -14.57 2.30 9.28
C SER A 74 -13.69 2.53 8.06
N TRP A 75 -14.04 1.93 6.91
CA TRP A 75 -13.31 2.18 5.67
C TRP A 75 -13.38 3.65 5.25
N ASN A 76 -14.52 4.32 5.46
CA ASN A 76 -14.67 5.74 5.18
C ASN A 76 -13.73 6.61 6.04
N ALA A 77 -13.43 6.18 7.27
CA ALA A 77 -12.45 6.87 8.11
C ALA A 77 -11.01 6.66 7.62
N VAL A 78 -10.68 5.49 7.07
CA VAL A 78 -9.36 5.23 6.44
C VAL A 78 -9.24 6.00 5.12
N GLY A 79 -10.35 6.12 4.40
CA GLY A 79 -10.53 6.94 3.22
C GLY A 79 -10.00 6.36 1.92
N SER A 80 -8.90 5.61 1.96
CA SER A 80 -8.35 4.98 0.77
C SER A 80 -7.47 3.77 1.05
N ILE A 81 -7.30 2.94 0.03
CA ILE A 81 -6.33 1.85 0.07
C ILE A 81 -4.91 2.41 0.24
N ASP A 82 -4.62 3.57 -0.32
CA ASP A 82 -3.33 4.24 -0.20
C ASP A 82 -2.97 4.53 1.27
N VAL A 83 -3.92 5.05 2.04
CA VAL A 83 -3.77 5.30 3.48
C VAL A 83 -3.64 3.98 4.25
N ALA A 84 -4.45 2.97 3.91
CA ALA A 84 -4.34 1.64 4.50
C ALA A 84 -2.93 1.03 4.30
N CYS A 85 -2.39 1.13 3.08
CA CYS A 85 -1.03 0.70 2.74
C CYS A 85 0.03 1.47 3.53
N GLN A 86 -0.14 2.79 3.71
CA GLN A 86 0.76 3.60 4.53
C GLN A 86 0.73 3.16 5.99
N LEU A 87 -0.44 2.90 6.57
CA LEU A 87 -0.60 2.36 7.93
C LEU A 87 0.12 1.01 8.10
N ILE A 88 -0.05 0.09 7.14
CA ILE A 88 0.66 -1.20 7.14
C ILE A 88 2.18 -0.99 7.09
N ALA A 89 2.66 -0.08 6.22
CA ALA A 89 4.08 0.18 6.06
C ALA A 89 4.72 0.77 7.32
N VAL A 90 4.09 1.76 7.96
CA VAL A 90 4.60 2.32 9.22
C VAL A 90 4.52 1.32 10.35
N GLY A 91 3.49 0.48 10.41
CA GLY A 91 3.40 -0.59 11.40
C GLY A 91 4.52 -1.63 11.27
N LEU A 92 4.85 -2.05 10.04
CA LEU A 92 6.01 -2.93 9.79
C LEU A 92 7.34 -2.25 10.17
N LYS A 93 7.48 -0.95 9.91
CA LYS A 93 8.66 -0.19 10.34
C LYS A 93 8.78 -0.24 11.86
N THR A 94 7.70 -0.03 12.61
CA THR A 94 7.70 -0.11 14.08
C THR A 94 8.10 -1.51 14.56
N CYS A 95 7.59 -2.58 13.94
CA CYS A 95 8.01 -3.96 14.20
C CYS A 95 9.51 -4.18 13.97
N LYS A 96 10.10 -3.60 12.92
CA LYS A 96 11.54 -3.66 12.67
C LYS A 96 12.34 -2.91 13.73
N VAL A 97 11.86 -1.71 14.10
CA VAL A 97 12.52 -0.89 15.12
C VAL A 97 12.53 -1.60 16.47
N ALA A 98 11.39 -2.17 16.92
CA ALA A 98 11.33 -2.96 18.16
C ALA A 98 12.39 -4.07 18.19
N ARG A 99 12.50 -4.83 17.10
CA ARG A 99 13.51 -5.89 16.95
C ARG A 99 14.92 -5.35 17.03
N HIS A 100 15.20 -4.28 16.30
CA HIS A 100 16.52 -3.66 16.30
C HIS A 100 16.92 -3.18 17.71
N ILE A 101 15.99 -2.54 18.43
CA ILE A 101 16.19 -2.15 19.83
C ILE A 101 16.51 -3.37 20.68
N CYS A 102 15.68 -4.42 20.63
CA CYS A 102 15.88 -5.61 21.45
C CYS A 102 17.20 -6.31 21.14
N PHE A 103 17.53 -6.48 19.86
CA PHE A 103 18.79 -7.08 19.44
C PHE A 103 20.00 -6.29 19.94
N HIS A 104 20.00 -4.96 19.79
CA HIS A 104 21.13 -4.14 20.21
C HIS A 104 21.23 -3.92 21.72
N ARG A 105 20.11 -3.82 22.43
CA ARG A 105 20.10 -3.50 23.87
C ARG A 105 20.10 -4.73 24.76
N LEU A 106 19.44 -5.81 24.35
CA LEU A 106 19.28 -7.02 25.15
C LEU A 106 20.13 -8.20 24.66
N GLY A 107 20.74 -8.09 23.47
CA GLY A 107 21.60 -9.14 22.91
C GLY A 107 20.87 -10.43 22.51
N THR A 108 19.54 -10.47 22.63
CA THR A 108 18.70 -11.60 22.24
C THR A 108 17.38 -11.12 21.65
N MET A 109 16.84 -11.92 20.73
CA MET A 109 15.50 -11.76 20.13
C MET A 109 14.47 -12.73 20.73
N ASP A 110 14.83 -13.48 21.77
CA ASP A 110 13.96 -14.49 22.40
C ASP A 110 12.92 -13.91 23.36
N GLY A 111 12.74 -12.58 23.31
CA GLY A 111 11.70 -11.88 24.05
C GLY A 111 10.30 -12.40 23.70
N PRO A 112 9.48 -12.79 24.71
CA PRO A 112 8.10 -13.16 24.49
C PRO A 112 7.30 -11.93 24.03
N GLY A 113 6.71 -12.00 22.84
CA GLY A 113 5.67 -11.07 22.36
C GLY A 113 6.03 -9.58 22.36
N LEU A 114 6.74 -9.13 21.32
CA LEU A 114 6.95 -7.69 21.08
C LEU A 114 5.60 -6.98 20.92
N MET A 115 5.38 -5.90 21.68
CA MET A 115 4.13 -5.14 21.62
C MET A 115 3.84 -4.62 20.22
N SER A 116 4.88 -4.15 19.50
CA SER A 116 4.76 -3.75 18.11
C SER A 116 4.11 -4.80 17.22
N ASP A 117 4.42 -6.08 17.43
CA ASP A 117 3.90 -7.17 16.60
C ASP A 117 2.42 -7.43 16.91
N VAL A 118 2.05 -7.42 18.19
CA VAL A 118 0.66 -7.56 18.64
C VAL A 118 -0.22 -6.44 18.07
N PHE A 119 0.23 -5.20 18.16
CA PHE A 119 -0.55 -4.06 17.62
C PHE A 119 -0.58 -4.03 16.10
N PHE A 120 0.49 -4.46 15.43
CA PHE A 120 0.48 -4.60 13.99
C PHE A 120 -0.54 -5.66 13.52
N GLU A 121 -0.65 -6.79 14.22
CA GLU A 121 -1.69 -7.77 13.94
C GLU A 121 -3.09 -7.19 14.15
N ILE A 122 -3.32 -6.46 15.24
CA ILE A 122 -4.60 -5.77 15.48
C ILE A 122 -4.92 -4.79 14.35
N LEU A 123 -3.95 -4.01 13.87
CA LEU A 123 -4.12 -3.08 12.75
C LEU A 123 -4.50 -3.80 11.47
N VAL A 124 -3.77 -4.85 11.10
CA VAL A 124 -4.04 -5.63 9.88
C VAL A 124 -5.41 -6.31 9.96
N SER A 125 -5.75 -6.92 11.09
CA SER A 125 -7.06 -7.53 11.31
C SER A 125 -8.17 -6.49 11.19
N GLN A 126 -8.02 -5.32 11.82
CA GLN A 126 -9.02 -4.26 11.74
C GLN A 126 -9.21 -3.77 10.29
N LEU A 127 -8.12 -3.56 9.55
CA LEU A 127 -8.16 -3.19 8.13
C LEU A 127 -8.86 -4.26 7.27
N TRP A 128 -8.58 -5.53 7.52
CA TRP A 128 -9.21 -6.65 6.83
C TRP A 128 -10.71 -6.74 7.09
N GLU A 129 -11.13 -6.61 8.35
CA GLU A 129 -12.55 -6.65 8.70
C GLU A 129 -13.35 -5.56 7.98
N MET A 130 -12.85 -4.32 7.92
CA MET A 130 -13.56 -3.26 7.20
C MET A 130 -13.52 -3.44 5.68
N TRP A 131 -12.44 -4.02 5.14
CA TRP A 131 -12.32 -4.25 3.69
C TRP A 131 -13.38 -5.23 3.18
N LYS A 132 -13.71 -6.27 3.98
CA LYS A 132 -14.79 -7.22 3.64
C LYS A 132 -16.16 -6.56 3.51
N GLU A 133 -16.41 -5.46 4.22
CA GLU A 133 -17.67 -4.72 4.11
C GLU A 133 -17.76 -3.87 2.83
N VAL A 134 -16.61 -3.47 2.27
CA VAL A 134 -16.53 -2.68 1.03
C VAL A 134 -16.68 -3.56 -0.20
N VAL A 135 -16.11 -4.75 -0.15
CA VAL A 135 -16.19 -5.74 -1.23
C VAL A 135 -17.06 -6.87 -0.71
N PRO A 136 -18.40 -6.80 -0.88
CA PRO A 136 -19.25 -7.90 -0.49
C PRO A 136 -18.75 -9.16 -1.21
N GLU A 137 -18.46 -10.22 -0.44
CA GLU A 137 -18.15 -11.53 -1.02
C GLU A 137 -19.21 -11.83 -2.07
N LYS A 138 -18.79 -12.03 -3.32
CA LYS A 138 -19.70 -12.44 -4.39
C LYS A 138 -20.35 -13.76 -3.95
N LYS A 139 -21.53 -13.67 -3.34
CA LYS A 139 -22.45 -14.79 -3.25
C LYS A 139 -22.76 -15.20 -4.68
N SER A 140 -22.30 -16.39 -5.04
CA SER A 140 -22.61 -17.01 -6.32
C SER A 140 -24.13 -17.13 -6.47
N GLY A 141 -24.70 -16.36 -7.40
CA GLY A 141 -26.07 -16.51 -7.88
C GLY A 141 -26.94 -15.28 -7.67
N GLU A 142 -27.02 -14.40 -8.66
CA GLU A 142 -28.23 -14.24 -9.49
C GLU A 142 -28.00 -13.17 -10.57
N ASN A 143 -28.47 -13.50 -11.77
CA ASN A 143 -28.42 -12.68 -12.98
C ASN A 143 -29.32 -11.45 -12.84
N GLY A 144 -28.83 -10.29 -13.29
CA GLY A 144 -29.65 -9.10 -13.48
C GLY A 144 -29.01 -8.13 -14.45
N SER A 145 -29.17 -8.39 -15.75
CA SER A 145 -28.90 -7.44 -16.84
C SER A 145 -29.64 -6.12 -16.61
N THR A 146 -28.98 -4.99 -16.83
CA THR A 146 -29.47 -3.96 -17.76
C THR A 146 -28.34 -3.02 -18.17
N ASP A 147 -28.20 -2.82 -19.47
CA ASP A 147 -27.40 -1.81 -20.17
C ASP A 147 -28.37 -1.21 -21.22
N PRO A 148 -28.06 -0.10 -21.92
CA PRO A 148 -27.55 1.19 -21.47
C PRO A 148 -28.44 2.33 -22.04
N GLN A 149 -28.33 3.57 -21.55
CA GLN A 149 -28.69 4.70 -22.42
C GLN A 149 -27.93 6.02 -22.18
N THR A 150 -27.17 6.32 -23.23
CA THR A 150 -26.56 7.55 -23.72
C THR A 150 -27.46 8.80 -23.68
N GLY A 151 -26.87 9.94 -23.33
CA GLY A 151 -27.41 11.28 -23.59
C GLY A 151 -26.30 12.32 -23.63
N ALA A 152 -25.84 12.67 -24.83
CA ALA A 152 -24.91 13.78 -25.09
C ALA A 152 -25.67 15.11 -25.26
N SER A 153 -25.04 16.25 -24.90
CA SER A 153 -25.00 17.47 -25.74
C SER A 153 -24.17 18.61 -25.13
N ASN A 154 -23.01 18.85 -25.79
CA ASN A 154 -22.32 20.09 -26.20
C ASN A 154 -22.58 21.47 -25.55
N ALA A 155 -21.46 22.12 -25.18
CA ALA A 155 -20.96 23.44 -25.67
C ALA A 155 -19.50 23.59 -25.16
N GLY A 156 -18.45 23.68 -25.97
CA GLY A 156 -18.11 24.77 -26.88
C GLY A 156 -16.97 25.62 -26.29
N ALA A 157 -15.70 25.27 -26.53
CA ALA A 157 -14.55 26.17 -26.28
C ALA A 157 -13.31 25.78 -27.13
N THR A 158 -13.15 26.56 -28.19
CA THR A 158 -11.94 26.94 -28.96
C THR A 158 -10.56 26.51 -28.42
N ASP A 159 -9.82 25.77 -29.26
CA ASP A 159 -8.39 25.90 -29.59
C ASP A 159 -7.43 26.40 -28.49
N SER A 160 -7.17 25.55 -27.49
CA SER A 160 -5.94 25.56 -26.68
C SER A 160 -5.52 24.16 -26.17
N ASP A 161 -6.25 23.12 -26.58
CA ASP A 161 -6.33 21.85 -25.85
C ASP A 161 -5.20 20.85 -26.18
N GLY A 162 -4.67 20.89 -27.42
CA GLY A 162 -3.64 19.93 -27.86
C GLY A 162 -2.30 20.03 -27.12
N SER A 163 -1.88 21.23 -26.72
CA SER A 163 -0.61 21.40 -25.98
C SER A 163 -0.74 21.02 -24.50
N SER A 164 -1.90 21.27 -23.90
CA SER A 164 -2.24 20.90 -22.52
C SER A 164 -2.33 19.37 -22.38
N LEU A 165 -3.06 18.72 -23.30
CA LEU A 165 -3.20 17.27 -23.34
C LEU A 165 -1.85 16.56 -23.55
N ARG A 166 -1.00 17.08 -24.44
CA ARG A 166 0.35 16.53 -24.67
C ARG A 166 1.19 16.56 -23.40
N LYS A 167 1.21 17.68 -22.67
CA LYS A 167 1.95 17.80 -21.39
C LYS A 167 1.42 16.80 -20.35
N ARG A 168 0.11 16.59 -20.29
CA ARG A 168 -0.52 15.63 -19.37
C ARG A 168 -0.17 14.19 -19.73
N LEU A 169 -0.22 13.80 -20.99
CA LEU A 169 0.22 12.47 -21.45
C LEU A 169 1.74 12.25 -21.24
N GLN A 170 2.54 13.31 -21.34
CA GLN A 170 3.97 13.26 -21.02
C GLN A 170 4.26 13.01 -19.53
N SER A 171 3.30 13.22 -18.63
CA SER A 171 3.47 12.86 -17.22
C SER A 171 3.24 11.37 -16.93
N LEU A 172 2.60 10.62 -17.83
CA LEU A 172 2.31 9.18 -17.67
C LEU A 172 3.53 8.29 -17.96
N LEU A 173 3.57 7.05 -17.48
CA LEU A 173 4.61 6.10 -17.89
C LEU A 173 4.37 5.57 -19.31
N LYS A 174 5.44 5.14 -19.98
CA LYS A 174 5.38 4.64 -21.38
C LYS A 174 4.40 3.48 -21.53
N ASP A 175 4.41 2.54 -20.58
CA ASP A 175 3.56 1.35 -20.65
C ASP A 175 2.07 1.68 -20.46
N GLU A 176 1.75 2.76 -19.75
CA GLU A 176 0.38 3.22 -19.51
C GLU A 176 -0.19 3.91 -20.75
N VAL A 177 0.62 4.77 -21.40
CA VAL A 177 0.25 5.36 -22.69
C VAL A 177 0.08 4.26 -23.75
N LYS A 178 0.92 3.22 -23.71
CA LYS A 178 0.79 2.04 -24.57
C LYS A 178 -0.48 1.26 -24.26
N GLN A 179 -0.77 0.99 -22.99
CA GLN A 179 -1.97 0.28 -22.56
C GLN A 179 -3.23 1.03 -23.03
N TRP A 180 -3.28 2.35 -22.84
CA TRP A 180 -4.38 3.18 -23.33
C TRP A 180 -4.59 3.05 -24.84
N THR A 181 -3.51 3.12 -25.63
CA THR A 181 -3.62 2.94 -27.10
C THR A 181 -4.13 1.56 -27.49
N SER A 182 -3.81 0.52 -26.70
CA SER A 182 -4.32 -0.83 -26.93
C SER A 182 -5.80 -0.96 -26.58
N GLU A 183 -6.24 -0.41 -25.45
CA GLU A 183 -7.64 -0.45 -24.99
C GLU A 183 -8.57 0.33 -25.93
N HIS A 184 -8.08 1.42 -26.53
CA HIS A 184 -8.85 2.28 -27.43
C HIS A 184 -8.64 1.96 -28.92
N ASN A 185 -7.98 0.84 -29.24
CA ASN A 185 -7.72 0.40 -30.62
C ASN A 185 -7.01 1.44 -31.50
N ILE A 186 -6.18 2.29 -30.90
CA ILE A 186 -5.46 3.36 -31.61
C ILE A 186 -4.34 2.75 -32.43
N ILE A 187 -4.39 2.93 -33.74
CA ILE A 187 -3.40 2.40 -34.67
C ILE A 187 -2.14 3.24 -34.59
N VAL A 188 -1.16 2.76 -33.84
CA VAL A 188 0.20 3.30 -33.86
C VAL A 188 0.95 2.65 -35.03
N ALA A 189 1.37 3.45 -36.01
CA ALA A 189 2.06 2.97 -37.21
C ALA A 189 3.24 2.05 -36.84
N SER A 190 3.30 0.88 -37.48
CA SER A 190 4.35 -0.11 -37.22
C SER A 190 5.61 0.22 -38.02
N THR A 191 6.60 0.82 -37.36
CA THR A 191 7.97 0.88 -37.87
C THR A 191 8.79 -0.20 -37.16
N ASN A 192 9.73 -0.86 -37.86
CA ASN A 192 10.65 -1.89 -37.33
C ASN A 192 11.59 -1.42 -36.19
N LYS A 193 11.31 -0.27 -35.57
CA LYS A 193 12.07 0.35 -34.48
C LYS A 193 11.26 0.31 -33.19
N GLN A 194 11.94 0.14 -32.06
CA GLN A 194 11.32 0.18 -30.73
C GLN A 194 10.54 1.49 -30.54
N ARG A 195 9.21 1.41 -30.40
CA ARG A 195 8.33 2.58 -30.26
C ARG A 195 8.71 3.39 -29.03
N SER A 196 8.89 4.69 -29.21
CA SER A 196 9.12 5.66 -28.13
C SER A 196 7.79 6.08 -27.49
N LYS A 197 7.84 6.65 -26.29
CA LYS A 197 6.64 7.18 -25.63
C LYS A 197 5.97 8.28 -26.45
N ASP A 198 6.77 9.12 -27.12
CA ASP A 198 6.27 10.20 -27.97
C ASP A 198 5.53 9.68 -29.21
N ASP A 199 5.84 8.48 -29.71
CA ASP A 199 5.11 7.85 -30.82
C ASP A 199 3.67 7.49 -30.41
N TYR A 200 3.49 6.97 -29.19
CA TYR A 200 2.17 6.66 -28.64
C TYR A 200 1.37 7.94 -28.36
N ILE A 201 2.00 8.96 -27.78
CA ILE A 201 1.36 10.26 -27.53
C ILE A 201 0.93 10.90 -28.86
N SER A 202 1.80 10.85 -29.88
CA SER A 202 1.50 11.39 -31.20
C SER A 202 0.35 10.65 -31.87
N ALA A 203 0.23 9.33 -31.67
CA ALA A 203 -0.89 8.55 -32.17
C ALA A 203 -2.21 8.94 -31.48
N ILE A 204 -2.20 9.09 -30.15
CA ILE A 204 -3.37 9.55 -29.38
C ILE A 204 -3.84 10.95 -29.81
N LEU A 205 -2.89 11.86 -30.07
CA LEU A 205 -3.22 13.23 -30.49
C LEU A 205 -3.73 13.31 -31.94
N ARG A 206 -3.36 12.33 -32.78
CA ARG A 206 -3.80 12.23 -34.18
C ARG A 206 -5.15 11.53 -34.33
N ASP A 207 -5.47 10.62 -33.42
CA ASP A 207 -6.77 9.93 -33.43
C ASP A 207 -7.89 10.89 -32.98
N ASN A 208 -9.03 10.80 -33.65
CA ASN A 208 -10.18 11.67 -33.40
C ASN A 208 -11.20 11.03 -32.45
N ASN A 209 -10.93 9.84 -31.89
CA ASN A 209 -11.93 9.13 -31.07
C ASN A 209 -11.34 8.12 -30.06
N PRO A 210 -11.84 8.09 -28.81
CA PRO A 210 -12.04 9.23 -27.93
C PRO A 210 -10.69 9.74 -27.39
N ARG A 211 -10.54 11.07 -27.30
CA ARG A 211 -9.36 11.65 -26.65
C ARG A 211 -9.44 11.43 -25.14
N PRO A 212 -8.32 11.02 -24.49
CA PRO A 212 -8.30 10.89 -23.04
C PRO A 212 -8.68 12.21 -22.40
N THR A 213 -9.74 12.19 -21.60
CA THR A 213 -10.21 13.34 -20.87
C THR A 213 -9.27 13.67 -19.71
N ALA A 214 -9.54 14.81 -19.07
CA ALA A 214 -8.85 15.17 -17.85
C ALA A 214 -9.00 14.10 -16.74
N GLU A 215 -10.19 13.52 -16.65
CA GLU A 215 -10.55 12.53 -15.65
C GLU A 215 -9.86 11.20 -15.93
N ASP A 216 -9.81 10.78 -17.20
CA ASP A 216 -9.13 9.55 -17.61
C ASP A 216 -7.64 9.58 -17.25
N ILE A 217 -6.96 10.69 -17.55
CA ILE A 217 -5.53 10.82 -17.23
C ILE A 217 -5.29 10.81 -15.73
N ASN A 218 -6.14 11.50 -14.96
CA ASN A 218 -6.05 11.51 -13.50
C ASN A 218 -6.30 10.11 -12.92
N ALA A 219 -7.27 9.35 -13.47
CA ALA A 219 -7.55 7.98 -13.08
C ALA A 219 -6.37 7.04 -13.38
N ILE A 220 -5.72 7.17 -14.54
CA ILE A 220 -4.50 6.40 -14.87
C ILE A 220 -3.37 6.75 -13.90
N GLN A 221 -3.13 8.03 -13.63
CA GLN A 221 -2.11 8.45 -12.66
C GLN A 221 -2.37 7.88 -11.26
N LEU A 222 -3.63 7.94 -10.80
CA LEU A 222 -4.03 7.40 -9.51
C LEU A 222 -3.80 5.88 -9.46
N LYS A 223 -4.17 5.15 -10.53
CA LYS A 223 -3.94 3.71 -10.66
C LYS A 223 -2.45 3.34 -10.66
N VAL A 224 -1.60 4.13 -11.31
CA VAL A 224 -0.14 3.94 -11.33
C VAL A 224 0.46 4.17 -9.95
N HIS A 225 0.10 5.28 -9.32
CA HIS A 225 0.55 5.63 -7.98
C HIS A 225 0.15 4.55 -6.97
N PHE A 226 -1.10 4.08 -7.07
CA PHE A 226 -1.62 2.97 -6.30
C PHE A 226 -0.80 1.68 -6.49
N ARG A 227 -0.56 1.27 -7.74
CA ARG A 227 0.27 0.08 -8.06
C ARG A 227 1.69 0.20 -7.51
N LEU A 228 2.28 1.39 -7.55
CA LEU A 228 3.63 1.62 -7.03
C LEU A 228 3.67 1.52 -5.50
N LYS A 229 2.70 2.11 -4.81
CA LYS A 229 2.56 1.99 -3.35
C LYS A 229 2.36 0.54 -2.93
N LEU A 230 1.49 -0.20 -3.63
CA LEU A 230 1.26 -1.61 -3.35
C LEU A 230 2.56 -2.44 -3.52
N LYS A 231 3.32 -2.19 -4.60
CA LYS A 231 4.62 -2.82 -4.82
C LYS A 231 5.61 -2.50 -3.71
N ASN A 232 5.65 -1.26 -3.22
CA ASN A 232 6.51 -0.86 -2.11
C ASN A 232 6.13 -1.58 -0.81
N CYS A 233 4.85 -1.69 -0.48
CA CYS A 233 4.37 -2.44 0.68
C CYS A 233 4.73 -3.93 0.57
N LEU A 234 4.53 -4.53 -0.61
CA LEU A 234 4.90 -5.92 -0.85
C LEU A 234 6.42 -6.13 -0.74
N PHE A 235 7.22 -5.20 -1.26
CA PHE A 235 8.67 -5.25 -1.12
C PHE A 235 9.10 -5.19 0.35
N LEU A 236 8.51 -4.29 1.15
CA LEU A 236 8.78 -4.20 2.59
C LEU A 236 8.44 -5.52 3.31
N LEU A 237 7.29 -6.13 3.00
CA LEU A 237 6.91 -7.44 3.54
C LEU A 237 7.88 -8.54 3.14
N ILE A 238 8.33 -8.58 1.89
CA ILE A 238 9.31 -9.56 1.41
C ILE A 238 10.65 -9.34 2.11
N SER A 239 11.13 -8.09 2.20
CA SER A 239 12.37 -7.76 2.92
C SER A 239 12.28 -8.18 4.38
N PHE A 240 11.16 -7.91 5.05
CA PHE A 240 10.91 -8.32 6.43
C PHE A 240 10.87 -9.85 6.58
N ALA A 241 10.23 -10.57 5.66
CA ALA A 241 10.18 -12.03 5.67
C ALA A 241 11.55 -12.68 5.38
N LEU A 242 12.39 -12.07 4.55
CA LEU A 242 13.75 -12.51 4.27
C LEU A 242 14.69 -12.26 5.46
N GLU A 243 14.53 -11.14 6.15
CA GLU A 243 15.25 -10.82 7.38
C GLU A 243 14.96 -11.88 8.46
N LYS A 244 13.69 -12.25 8.65
CA LYS A 244 13.30 -13.38 9.50
C LYS A 244 14.04 -14.68 9.14
N ARG A 245 14.15 -15.02 7.86
CA ARG A 245 14.86 -16.25 7.45
C ARG A 245 16.35 -16.20 7.78
N LYS A 246 17.00 -15.06 7.58
CA LYS A 246 18.42 -14.88 7.90
C LYS A 246 18.67 -14.98 9.40
N GLU A 247 17.80 -14.38 10.21
CA GLU A 247 17.89 -14.43 11.68
C GLU A 247 17.70 -15.85 12.22
N VAL A 248 16.72 -16.60 11.70
CA VAL A 248 16.54 -18.02 12.05
C VAL A 248 17.79 -18.84 11.70
N SER A 249 18.33 -18.68 10.48
CA SER A 249 19.54 -19.41 10.06
C SER A 249 20.79 -19.03 10.86
N GLN A 250 20.93 -17.78 11.31
CA GLN A 250 22.03 -17.40 12.19
C GLN A 250 21.89 -18.02 13.59
N LYS A 251 20.67 -18.08 14.13
CA LYS A 251 20.40 -18.68 15.43
C LYS A 251 20.69 -20.19 15.43
N GLU A 252 20.27 -20.91 14.40
CA GLU A 252 20.55 -22.35 14.24
C GLU A 252 22.06 -22.66 14.17
N VAL A 253 22.85 -21.77 13.56
CA VAL A 253 24.31 -21.91 13.49
C VAL A 253 24.97 -21.69 14.85
N ILE A 254 24.43 -20.75 15.66
CA ILE A 254 24.95 -20.45 17.00
C ILE A 254 24.59 -21.59 17.98
N GLU A 255 23.34 -22.03 18.05
CA GLU A 255 22.91 -23.16 18.88
C GLU A 255 23.67 -24.45 18.53
N GLY A 256 23.83 -24.76 17.23
CA GLY A 256 24.59 -25.93 16.80
C GLY A 256 26.10 -25.87 17.11
N HIS A 257 26.65 -24.69 17.40
CA HIS A 257 28.02 -24.52 17.89
C HIS A 257 28.10 -24.65 19.42
N GLU A 258 27.10 -24.18 20.15
CA GLU A 258 27.02 -24.32 21.62
C GLU A 258 26.79 -25.78 22.05
N ASP A 259 25.93 -26.53 21.34
CA ASP A 259 25.72 -27.96 21.61
C ASP A 259 26.99 -28.79 21.40
N LYS A 260 27.80 -28.45 20.38
CA LYS A 260 29.09 -29.10 20.13
C LYS A 260 30.16 -28.76 21.17
N LEU A 261 30.04 -27.61 21.83
CA LEU A 261 30.93 -27.21 22.92
C LEU A 261 30.50 -27.82 24.26
N ALA A 262 29.21 -28.13 24.44
CA ALA A 262 28.69 -28.80 25.64
C ALA A 262 28.95 -30.31 25.67
N GLU A 263 29.27 -30.93 24.53
CA GLU A 263 29.67 -32.34 24.41
C GLU A 263 31.18 -32.61 24.62
N LEU A 264 31.99 -31.56 24.86
CA LEU A 264 33.44 -31.64 25.14
C LEU A 264 33.73 -31.48 26.64
#